data_AF-A0AAE1VIT3-F1
#
_entry.id   AF-A0AAE1VIT3-F1
#
_cell.length_a   1.000
_cell.length_b   1.000
_cell.length_c   1.000
_cell.angle_alpha   90.00
_cell.angle_beta   90.00
_cell.angle_gamma   90.00
#
_symmetry.space_group_name_H-M   'P 1'
#
loop_
_entity.id
_entity.type
_entity.pdbx_description
1 polymer ?
#
loop_
_entity_poly.entity_id
_entity_poly.type
_entity_poly.pdbx_seq_one_letter_code
_entity_poly.pdbx_strand_id
1 'polypeptide(L)'
;MCQTEVLSVRRDSTGIEVDVETSTGDFESMVFNKVILSGAFPFRSGRTYRSPSNSISVVKYRQSDYYTTVLKIKGLEHLPVGFYYFEEFMDDPATIGNPVAMQRFYSYTNVFLFWSYGNSANVEGSTVLHLAVDAVKRIGGEVEMVVLQ
;
A
#
# COMPACT_ATOMS: atom_id res chain seq x y z
N MET A 1 8.68 2.94 20.32
CA MET A 1 9.58 1.91 19.79
C MET A 1 9.42 1.91 18.28
N CYS A 2 10.42 2.44 17.58
CA CYS A 2 10.50 2.33 16.12
C CYS A 2 11.55 1.26 15.81
N GLN A 3 11.41 0.52 14.70
CA GLN A 3 12.34 -0.56 14.32
C GLN A 3 12.41 -1.71 15.35
N THR A 4 11.25 -2.10 15.87
CA THR A 4 11.12 -3.27 16.75
C THR A 4 10.31 -4.33 16.01
N GLU A 5 10.88 -5.51 15.81
CA GLU A 5 10.20 -6.65 15.20
C GLU A 5 9.50 -7.47 16.29
N VAL A 6 8.22 -7.76 16.09
CA VAL A 6 7.47 -8.65 16.98
C VAL A 6 7.67 -10.09 16.49
N LEU A 7 8.39 -10.89 17.27
CA LEU A 7 8.73 -12.26 16.93
C LEU A 7 7.58 -13.22 17.27
N SER A 8 6.94 -13.00 18.42
CA SER A 8 5.86 -13.86 18.88
C SER A 8 4.90 -13.13 19.83
N VAL A 9 3.63 -13.53 19.79
CA VAL A 9 2.61 -13.11 20.75
C VAL A 9 1.96 -14.37 21.32
N ARG A 10 2.16 -14.64 22.60
CA ARG A 10 1.61 -15.80 23.31
C ARG A 10 0.66 -15.34 24.40
N ARG A 11 -0.43 -16.06 24.62
CA ARG A 11 -1.38 -15.80 25.69
C ARG A 11 -1.65 -17.06 26.48
N ASP A 12 -1.62 -16.94 27.80
CA ASP A 12 -2.03 -17.98 28.73
C ASP A 12 -3.00 -17.43 29.79
N SER A 13 -3.21 -18.19 30.87
CA SER A 13 -4.09 -17.78 31.98
C SER A 13 -3.52 -16.64 32.83
N THR A 14 -2.24 -16.31 32.70
CA THR A 14 -1.51 -15.34 33.52
C THR A 14 -1.33 -14.00 32.82
N GLY A 15 -1.26 -13.99 31.48
CA GLY A 15 -1.11 -12.75 30.72
C GLY A 15 -0.90 -12.98 29.23
N ILE A 16 -0.42 -11.93 28.57
CA ILE A 16 0.01 -11.95 27.17
C ILE A 16 1.50 -11.64 27.17
N GLU A 17 2.30 -12.57 26.68
CA GLU A 17 3.73 -12.42 26.47
C GLU A 17 3.99 -12.01 25.02
N VAL A 18 4.82 -10.99 24.83
CA VAL A 18 5.23 -10.49 23.52
C VAL A 18 6.76 -10.52 23.47
N ASP A 19 7.31 -11.34 22.58
CA ASP A 19 8.74 -11.36 22.31
C ASP A 19 9.03 -10.36 21.19
N VAL A 20 10.03 -9.52 21.40
CA VAL A 20 10.48 -8.52 20.44
C VAL A 20 11.97 -8.58 20.21
N GLU A 21 12.37 -8.25 18.98
CA GLU A 21 13.76 -7.94 18.62
C GLU A 21 13.85 -6.43 18.38
N THR A 22 14.77 -5.78 19.08
CA THR A 22 15.01 -4.34 18.94
C THR A 22 16.03 -4.07 17.84
N SER A 23 16.17 -2.80 17.42
CA SER A 23 17.13 -2.42 16.39
C SER A 23 18.60 -2.63 16.77
N THR A 24 18.90 -2.84 18.05
CA THR A 24 20.23 -3.22 18.54
C THR A 24 20.49 -4.73 18.45
N GLY A 25 19.48 -5.53 18.05
CA GLY A 25 19.53 -7.00 18.04
C GLY A 25 19.26 -7.60 19.41
N ASP A 26 18.82 -6.80 20.39
CA ASP A 26 18.49 -7.30 21.72
C ASP A 26 17.09 -7.93 21.71
N PHE A 27 16.99 -9.09 22.35
CA PHE A 27 15.76 -9.85 22.52
C PHE A 27 15.12 -9.52 23.87
N GLU A 28 13.89 -9.04 23.84
CA GLU A 28 13.13 -8.71 25.06
C GLU A 28 11.79 -9.44 25.07
N SER A 29 11.39 -9.95 26.25
CA SER A 29 10.04 -10.47 26.49
C SER A 29 9.27 -9.52 27.40
N MET A 30 8.09 -9.11 26.94
CA MET A 30 7.23 -8.14 27.62
C MET A 30 5.89 -8.78 27.97
N VAL A 31 5.39 -8.54 29.19
CA VAL A 31 4.11 -9.08 29.66
C VAL A 31 3.05 -7.99 29.76
N PHE A 32 1.89 -8.23 29.14
CA PHE A 32 0.75 -7.32 29.12
C PHE A 32 -0.54 -8.02 29.55
N ASN A 33 -1.47 -7.27 30.13
CA ASN A 33 -2.82 -7.78 30.39
C ASN A 33 -3.73 -7.70 29.15
N LYS A 34 -3.42 -6.80 28.21
CA LYS A 34 -4.21 -6.54 27.00
C LYS A 34 -3.28 -6.19 25.84
N VAL A 35 -3.64 -6.64 24.64
CA VAL A 35 -2.96 -6.29 23.38
C VAL A 35 -4.02 -5.88 22.36
N ILE A 36 -3.73 -4.82 21.60
CA ILE A 36 -4.53 -4.39 20.45
C ILE A 36 -3.65 -4.57 19.22
N LEU A 37 -4.08 -5.42 18.29
CA LEU A 37 -3.39 -5.64 17.02
C LEU A 37 -4.01 -4.73 15.96
N SER A 38 -3.18 -4.00 15.22
CA SER A 38 -3.59 -3.15 14.12
C SER A 38 -2.63 -3.34 12.94
N GLY A 39 -3.12 -3.11 11.72
CA GLY A 39 -2.37 -3.35 10.48
C GLY A 39 -2.72 -4.66 9.78
N ALA A 40 -2.00 -4.97 8.70
CA ALA A 40 -2.22 -6.17 7.89
C ALA A 40 -1.66 -7.41 8.60
N PHE A 41 -2.54 -8.27 9.12
CA PHE A 41 -2.15 -9.51 9.77
C PHE A 41 -2.47 -10.71 8.86
N PRO A 42 -1.47 -11.40 8.29
CA PRO A 42 -1.73 -12.54 7.41
C PRO A 42 -2.18 -13.75 8.24
N PHE A 43 -3.48 -14.01 8.29
CA PHE A 43 -4.00 -15.24 8.88
C PHE A 43 -3.65 -16.44 7.99
N ARG A 44 -2.54 -17.14 8.30
CA ARG A 44 -2.19 -18.42 7.65
C ARG A 44 -3.08 -19.60 8.10
N SER A 45 -3.78 -19.43 9.22
CA SER A 45 -4.79 -20.37 9.68
C SER A 45 -6.00 -19.59 10.17
N GLY A 46 -7.18 -19.88 9.65
CA GLY A 46 -8.45 -19.20 9.98
C GLY A 46 -8.96 -19.46 11.40
N ARG A 47 -8.09 -19.77 12.36
CA ARG A 47 -8.45 -19.89 13.77
C ARG A 47 -8.31 -18.53 14.44
N THR A 48 -9.24 -17.63 14.13
CA THR A 48 -9.50 -16.50 15.01
C THR A 48 -10.00 -17.08 16.34
N TYR A 49 -9.28 -16.84 17.44
CA TYR A 49 -9.74 -17.20 18.77
C TYR A 49 -11.02 -16.43 19.07
N ARG A 50 -12.15 -17.15 19.12
CA ARG A 50 -13.45 -16.61 19.49
C ARG A 50 -13.79 -17.07 20.91
N SER A 51 -14.27 -16.14 21.74
CA SER A 51 -15.12 -16.48 22.87
C SER A 51 -16.36 -17.23 22.34
N PRO A 52 -16.86 -18.28 23.01
CA PRO A 52 -17.98 -19.08 22.53
C PRO A 52 -19.28 -18.25 22.61
N SER A 53 -19.58 -17.48 21.57
CA SER A 53 -20.92 -16.98 21.29
C SER A 53 -21.10 -16.82 19.79
N ASN A 54 -22.27 -17.26 19.34
CA ASN A 54 -22.62 -17.53 17.95
C ASN A 54 -22.57 -16.29 17.05
N SER A 55 -22.24 -16.56 15.77
CA SER A 55 -22.45 -15.72 14.58
C SER A 55 -21.84 -14.32 14.57
N ILE A 56 -20.61 -14.20 14.03
CA ILE A 56 -20.17 -12.96 13.37
C ILE A 56 -19.47 -13.33 12.06
N SER A 57 -20.02 -12.80 10.97
CA SER A 57 -19.45 -12.78 9.63
C SER A 57 -18.17 -11.96 9.66
N VAL A 58 -17.00 -12.60 9.55
CA VAL A 58 -15.75 -11.88 9.31
C VAL A 58 -15.87 -11.32 7.90
N VAL A 59 -15.96 -9.99 7.78
CA VAL A 59 -15.93 -9.33 6.48
C VAL A 59 -14.60 -9.71 5.85
N LYS A 60 -14.67 -10.50 4.77
CA LYS A 60 -13.50 -10.93 4.00
C LYS A 60 -12.97 -9.67 3.31
N TYR A 61 -12.08 -8.95 3.98
CA TYR A 61 -11.42 -7.77 3.43
C TYR A 61 -10.59 -8.21 2.23
N ARG A 62 -11.06 -7.87 1.03
CA ARG A 62 -10.22 -7.94 -0.17
C ARG A 62 -9.35 -6.70 -0.11
N GLN A 63 -8.09 -6.89 0.26
CA GLN A 63 -7.10 -5.83 0.17
C GLN A 63 -6.98 -5.45 -1.30
N SER A 64 -7.42 -4.24 -1.64
CA SER A 64 -7.08 -3.62 -2.91
C SER A 64 -5.67 -3.07 -2.77
N ASP A 65 -4.81 -3.34 -3.73
CA ASP A 65 -3.49 -2.73 -3.74
C ASP A 65 -3.60 -1.32 -4.28
N TYR A 66 -2.91 -0.42 -3.62
CA TYR A 66 -2.80 0.98 -4.02
C TYR A 66 -1.33 1.22 -4.33
N TYR A 67 -1.06 1.55 -5.58
CA TYR A 67 0.29 1.86 -6.04
C TYR A 67 0.42 3.35 -6.23
N THR A 68 1.53 3.89 -5.73
CA THR A 68 1.97 5.25 -5.99
C THR A 68 3.23 5.21 -6.83
N THR A 69 3.23 5.81 -8.01
CA THR A 69 4.43 5.90 -8.86
C THR A 69 4.82 7.36 -9.01
N VAL A 70 6.08 7.69 -8.74
CA VAL A 70 6.60 9.05 -8.86
C VAL A 70 7.54 9.12 -10.06
N LEU A 71 7.19 9.97 -11.03
CA LEU A 71 7.93 10.11 -12.29
C LEU A 71 8.41 11.54 -12.45
N LYS A 72 9.64 11.69 -12.95
CA LYS A 72 10.11 12.95 -13.51
C LYS A 72 9.79 12.97 -15.00
N ILE A 73 9.01 13.95 -15.44
CA ILE A 73 8.40 13.99 -16.77
C ILE A 73 8.72 15.31 -17.47
N LYS A 74 9.20 15.22 -18.70
CA LYS A 74 9.38 16.35 -19.62
C LYS A 74 8.16 16.47 -20.54
N GLY A 75 7.82 17.69 -20.95
CA GLY A 75 6.72 17.97 -21.91
C GLY A 75 5.38 18.32 -21.27
N LEU A 76 5.24 18.14 -19.96
CA LEU A 76 4.02 18.45 -19.20
C LEU A 76 4.16 19.71 -18.31
N GLU A 77 5.19 20.52 -18.52
CA GLU A 77 5.49 21.70 -17.69
C GLU A 77 4.42 22.79 -17.78
N HIS A 78 3.62 22.77 -18.83
CA HIS A 78 2.52 23.69 -19.06
C HIS A 78 1.29 23.39 -18.18
N LEU A 79 1.19 22.18 -17.60
CA LEU A 79 0.08 21.81 -16.74
C LEU A 79 0.14 22.57 -15.40
N PRO A 80 -0.93 23.24 -14.94
CA PRO A 80 -0.97 23.84 -13.61
C PRO A 80 -0.66 22.86 -12.47
N VAL A 81 -0.29 23.38 -11.30
CA VAL A 81 -0.29 22.58 -10.06
C VAL A 81 -1.72 22.13 -9.78
N GLY A 82 -1.89 20.84 -9.49
CA GLY A 82 -3.23 20.28 -9.29
C GLY A 82 -3.31 18.78 -9.46
N PHE A 83 -4.54 18.29 -9.34
CA PHE A 83 -4.94 16.91 -9.59
C PHE A 83 -5.59 16.79 -10.97
N TYR A 84 -5.25 15.71 -11.66
CA TYR A 84 -5.74 15.34 -12.98
C TYR A 84 -6.24 13.91 -12.90
N TYR A 85 -7.45 13.67 -13.37
CA TYR A 85 -8.09 12.36 -13.34
C TYR A 85 -8.11 11.75 -14.73
N PHE A 86 -7.85 10.44 -14.80
CA PHE A 86 -8.03 9.65 -16.02
C PHE A 86 -9.36 8.91 -15.90
N GLU A 87 -10.46 9.62 -16.19
CA GLU A 87 -11.82 9.11 -16.04
C GLU A 87 -12.02 7.76 -16.75
N GLU A 88 -11.34 7.55 -17.88
CA GLU A 88 -11.41 6.30 -18.64
C GLU A 88 -10.93 5.06 -17.86
N PHE A 89 -10.19 5.25 -16.76
CA PHE A 89 -9.61 4.18 -15.95
C PHE A 89 -10.25 4.05 -14.57
N MET A 90 -11.18 4.94 -14.22
CA MET A 90 -11.76 4.97 -12.87
C MET A 90 -12.90 3.95 -12.69
N ASP A 91 -13.75 3.81 -13.70
CA ASP A 91 -15.01 3.05 -13.57
C ASP A 91 -14.96 1.66 -14.26
N ASP A 92 -13.96 1.39 -15.10
CA ASP A 92 -13.82 0.10 -15.80
C ASP A 92 -12.88 -0.85 -15.03
N PRO A 93 -13.39 -1.95 -14.45
CA PRO A 93 -12.53 -2.93 -13.78
C PRO A 93 -11.52 -3.61 -14.71
N ALA A 94 -11.75 -3.60 -16.03
CA ALA A 94 -10.83 -4.17 -17.01
C ALA A 94 -9.55 -3.34 -17.18
N THR A 95 -9.53 -2.08 -16.72
CA THR A 95 -8.38 -1.19 -16.83
C THR A 95 -7.50 -1.18 -15.58
N ILE A 96 -7.70 -2.13 -14.67
CA ILE A 96 -6.91 -2.24 -13.43
C ILE A 96 -5.39 -2.20 -13.71
N GLY A 97 -4.66 -1.45 -12.89
CA GLY A 97 -3.24 -1.13 -13.07
C GLY A 97 -2.95 0.20 -13.75
N ASN A 98 -3.88 0.71 -14.58
CA ASN A 98 -3.72 2.03 -15.19
C ASN A 98 -3.80 3.13 -14.12
N PRO A 99 -3.11 4.27 -14.33
CA PRO A 99 -3.21 5.39 -13.43
C PRO A 99 -4.62 5.99 -13.49
N VAL A 100 -5.28 6.13 -12.35
CA VAL A 100 -6.60 6.78 -12.23
C VAL A 100 -6.48 8.27 -11.96
N ALA A 101 -5.34 8.69 -11.41
CA ALA A 101 -5.04 10.09 -11.16
C ALA A 101 -3.55 10.38 -11.27
N MET A 102 -3.25 11.63 -11.58
CA MET A 102 -1.92 12.24 -11.56
C MET A 102 -1.99 13.55 -10.76
N GLN A 103 -0.98 13.83 -9.95
CA GLN A 103 -0.84 15.11 -9.25
C GLN A 103 0.51 15.74 -9.54
N ARG A 104 0.45 17.04 -9.84
CA ARG A 104 1.59 17.93 -9.84
C ARG A 104 1.55 18.75 -8.56
N PHE A 105 2.54 18.56 -7.68
CA PHE A 105 2.61 19.29 -6.39
C PHE A 105 3.24 20.67 -6.52
N TYR A 106 4.24 20.83 -7.39
CA TYR A 106 5.05 22.03 -7.48
C TYR A 106 5.19 22.50 -8.93
N SER A 107 5.04 23.81 -9.15
CA SER A 107 5.15 24.42 -10.48
C SER A 107 6.59 24.52 -10.98
N TYR A 108 7.55 24.51 -10.06
CA TYR A 108 8.99 24.63 -10.36
C TYR A 108 9.67 23.27 -10.57
N THR A 109 8.93 22.16 -10.45
CA THR A 109 9.45 20.82 -10.72
C THR A 109 8.65 20.13 -11.82
N ASN A 110 9.29 19.11 -12.37
CA ASN A 110 8.76 18.20 -13.37
C ASN A 110 8.44 16.84 -12.74
N VAL A 111 8.13 16.82 -11.44
CA VAL A 111 7.87 15.59 -10.69
C VAL A 111 6.38 15.44 -10.46
N PHE A 112 5.86 14.27 -10.83
CA PHE A 112 4.45 13.95 -10.82
C PHE A 112 4.23 12.64 -10.06
N LEU A 113 3.15 12.60 -9.27
CA LEU A 113 2.70 11.41 -8.56
C LEU A 113 1.49 10.82 -9.29
N PHE A 114 1.51 9.51 -9.50
CA PHE A 114 0.42 8.74 -10.10
C PHE A 114 -0.16 7.77 -9.08
N TRP A 115 -1.48 7.61 -9.10
CA TRP A 115 -2.18 6.58 -8.33
C TRP A 115 -2.78 5.55 -9.26
N SER A 116 -2.57 4.28 -8.92
CA SER A 116 -3.18 3.14 -9.62
C SER A 116 -3.73 2.14 -8.62
N TYR A 117 -4.79 1.45 -9.02
CA TYR A 117 -5.29 0.26 -8.32
C TYR A 117 -4.60 -0.99 -8.86
N GLY A 118 -4.21 -1.91 -7.99
CA GLY A 118 -3.81 -3.27 -8.34
C GLY A 118 -4.66 -4.32 -7.63
N ASN A 119 -4.37 -5.59 -7.88
CA ASN A 119 -5.17 -6.70 -7.35
C ASN A 119 -4.36 -7.87 -6.79
N SER A 120 -3.05 -7.74 -6.61
CA SER A 120 -2.10 -8.73 -6.08
C SER A 120 -2.06 -10.09 -6.80
N ALA A 121 -2.97 -10.33 -7.74
CA ALA A 121 -3.13 -11.59 -8.45
C ALA A 121 -2.45 -11.51 -9.80
N ASN A 122 -2.75 -10.45 -10.57
CA ASN A 122 -2.32 -10.32 -11.97
C ASN A 122 -1.74 -8.94 -12.30
N VAL A 123 -1.85 -7.96 -11.40
CA VAL A 123 -1.35 -6.59 -11.59
C VAL A 123 -0.40 -6.25 -10.47
N GLU A 124 0.89 -6.47 -10.73
CA GLU A 124 1.99 -6.19 -9.82
C GLU A 124 2.63 -4.84 -10.13
N GLY A 125 3.53 -4.36 -9.25
CA GLY A 125 4.14 -3.04 -9.36
C GLY A 125 4.80 -2.76 -10.71
N SER A 126 5.51 -3.73 -11.29
CA SER A 126 6.15 -3.57 -12.60
C SER A 126 5.16 -3.31 -13.74
N THR A 127 4.00 -3.98 -13.73
CA THR A 127 2.92 -3.73 -14.68
C THR A 127 2.33 -2.34 -14.50
N VAL A 128 2.11 -1.91 -13.24
CA VAL A 128 1.66 -0.56 -12.92
C VAL A 128 2.65 0.50 -13.42
N LEU A 129 3.96 0.25 -13.29
CA LEU A 129 4.99 1.17 -13.79
C LEU A 129 4.83 1.39 -15.29
N HIS A 130 4.71 0.29 -16.03
CA HIS A 130 4.63 0.31 -17.48
C HIS A 130 3.39 1.07 -17.94
N LEU A 131 2.23 0.81 -17.31
CA LEU A 131 0.98 1.50 -17.63
C LEU A 131 1.06 3.00 -17.30
N ALA A 132 1.71 3.39 -16.20
CA ALA A 132 1.95 4.79 -15.89
C ALA A 132 2.86 5.47 -16.93
N VAL A 133 3.95 4.82 -17.34
CA VAL A 133 4.86 5.32 -18.40
C VAL A 133 4.11 5.48 -19.74
N ASP A 134 3.25 4.52 -20.09
CA ASP A 134 2.46 4.59 -21.32
C ASP A 134 1.40 5.69 -21.27
N ALA A 135 0.75 5.90 -20.12
CA ALA A 135 -0.16 7.03 -19.91
C ALA A 135 0.57 8.36 -20.10
N VAL A 136 1.79 8.52 -19.57
CA VAL A 136 2.62 9.72 -19.75
C VAL A 136 2.90 9.97 -21.23
N LYS A 137 3.32 8.95 -21.99
CA LYS A 137 3.56 9.07 -23.43
C LYS A 137 2.30 9.50 -24.17
N ARG A 138 1.15 8.95 -23.81
CA ARG A 138 -0.14 9.24 -24.46
C ARG A 138 -0.58 10.69 -24.28
N ILE A 139 -0.30 11.28 -23.12
CA ILE A 139 -0.60 12.70 -22.84
C ILE A 139 0.51 13.66 -23.32
N GLY A 140 1.47 13.16 -24.11
CA GLY A 140 2.51 13.96 -24.74
C GLY A 140 3.75 14.22 -23.86
N GLY A 141 3.90 13.49 -22.76
CA GLY A 141 5.07 13.56 -21.89
C GLY A 141 6.14 12.52 -22.22
N GLU A 142 7.37 12.78 -21.76
CA GLU A 142 8.50 11.86 -21.80
C GLU A 142 9.00 11.60 -20.38
N VAL A 143 9.06 10.33 -19.96
CA VAL A 143 9.58 9.96 -18.63
C VAL A 143 11.10 10.03 -18.64
N GLU A 144 11.67 10.98 -17.91
CA GLU A 144 13.12 11.12 -17.75
C GLU A 144 13.67 10.16 -16.68
N MET A 145 12.90 9.94 -15.61
CA MET A 145 13.35 9.17 -14.45
C MET A 145 12.17 8.62 -13.64
N VAL A 146 12.31 7.39 -13.15
CA VAL A 146 11.45 6.83 -12.10
C VAL A 146 12.07 7.19 -10.75
N VAL A 147 11.36 7.97 -9.94
CA VAL A 147 11.83 8.43 -8.63
C VAL A 147 11.49 7.41 -7.55
N LEU A 148 10.26 6.87 -7.60
CA LEU A 148 9.73 5.90 -6.65
C LEU A 148 8.68 5.01 -7.34
N GLN A 149 8.68 3.74 -6.96
CA GLN A 149 7.59 2.80 -7.19
C GLN A 149 7.40 1.94 -5.93
#